data_AF-A0AAN9DBS4-F1
#
_entry.id   AF-A0AAN9DBS4-F1
#
_cell.length_a   1.000
_cell.length_b   1.000
_cell.length_c   1.000
_cell.angle_alpha   90.00
_cell.angle_beta   90.00
_cell.angle_gamma   90.00
#
_symmetry.space_group_name_H-M   'P 1'
#
loop_
_entity.id
_entity.type
_entity.pdbx_description
1 polymer ?
#
loop_
_entity_poly.entity_id
_entity_poly.type
_entity_poly.pdbx_seq_one_letter_code
_entity_poly.pdbx_strand_id
1 'polypeptide(L)'
;MMRVLTFWTAVCVLYAGVRCLPLPDEQREADCDPVSDGCDRQKTDDALNAHERHEGLLRELQELAEHEKDRESKYSRERDDYELNDTWEEEEEDDEDEDEEGATKNERDLDELLQEEIKATEIQRKQDEELEELLKELKEKQLEKKRTKSEQDERKNELELMLEKEKVEKELKQLRAEQKNDTAGWSRQKEKEEKQEELQELVRKMERVQEEESPGTKVKEQKREMENASDEATRQFERDGEGEEEERQHEEEDEDEELLEIEAELRKVAAQLHELRRG
;
A
#
# COMPACT_ATOMS: atom_id res chain seq x y z
N MET A 1 -20.75 28.86 16.89
CA MET A 1 -21.10 28.31 15.57
C MET A 1 -20.55 26.89 15.44
N MET A 2 -21.16 25.92 16.12
CA MET A 2 -20.70 24.52 16.12
C MET A 2 -21.93 23.59 16.19
N ARG A 3 -22.75 23.49 15.14
CA ARG A 3 -23.80 22.46 15.00
C ARG A 3 -24.21 22.28 13.53
N VAL A 4 -23.32 21.78 12.67
CA VAL A 4 -23.72 21.32 11.30
C VAL A 4 -23.02 20.01 10.89
N LEU A 5 -22.11 19.45 11.68
CA LEU A 5 -21.29 18.30 11.25
C LEU A 5 -21.69 16.94 11.87
N THR A 6 -22.95 16.72 12.22
CA THR A 6 -23.41 15.44 12.79
C THR A 6 -24.48 14.70 11.98
N PHE A 7 -24.77 15.13 10.75
CA PHE A 7 -25.74 14.43 9.89
C PHE A 7 -25.13 13.71 8.67
N TRP A 8 -23.80 13.72 8.52
CA TRP A 8 -23.11 13.05 7.40
C TRP A 8 -22.41 11.72 7.76
N THR A 9 -22.44 11.31 9.03
CA THR A 9 -21.81 10.04 9.46
C THR A 9 -22.78 8.85 9.50
N ALA A 10 -24.06 9.04 9.15
CA ALA A 10 -25.06 7.97 9.20
C ALA A 10 -25.41 7.33 7.85
N VAL A 11 -24.82 7.78 6.73
CA VAL A 11 -25.12 7.20 5.39
C VAL A 11 -23.98 6.32 4.84
N CYS A 12 -22.79 6.33 5.45
CA CYS A 12 -21.68 5.49 5.00
C CYS A 12 -21.54 4.12 5.71
N VAL A 13 -22.46 3.76 6.61
CA VAL A 13 -22.39 2.47 7.36
C VAL A 13 -23.25 1.36 6.74
N LEU A 14 -23.90 1.61 5.59
CA LEU A 14 -24.69 0.58 4.89
C LEU A 14 -23.97 -0.15 3.74
N TYR A 15 -22.67 0.10 3.50
CA TYR A 15 -21.93 -0.51 2.38
C TYR A 15 -20.83 -1.53 2.74
N ALA A 16 -20.67 -1.90 4.02
CA ALA A 16 -19.64 -2.88 4.44
C ALA A 16 -20.24 -4.07 5.21
N GLY A 17 -21.28 -4.69 4.65
CA GLY A 17 -22.03 -5.76 5.31
C GLY A 17 -22.43 -6.90 4.38
N VAL A 18 -21.54 -7.37 3.49
CA VAL A 18 -21.70 -8.69 2.86
C VAL A 18 -20.82 -9.68 3.61
N ARG A 19 -21.46 -10.38 4.54
CA ARG A 19 -20.90 -11.48 5.33
C ARG A 19 -20.39 -12.59 4.41
N CYS A 20 -19.25 -13.17 4.77
CA CYS A 20 -18.84 -14.49 4.35
C CYS A 20 -19.93 -15.52 4.67
N LEU A 21 -20.37 -16.28 3.66
CA LEU A 21 -21.01 -17.58 3.82
C LEU A 21 -19.98 -18.66 3.40
N PRO A 22 -19.88 -19.80 4.11
CA PRO A 22 -18.95 -20.86 3.76
C PRO A 22 -19.43 -21.60 2.51
N LEU A 23 -18.52 -21.79 1.55
CA LEU A 23 -18.69 -22.67 0.39
C LEU A 23 -18.77 -24.13 0.87
N PRO A 24 -19.85 -24.87 0.57
CA PRO A 24 -19.81 -26.34 0.58
C PRO A 24 -19.05 -26.82 -0.66
N ASP A 25 -18.18 -27.81 -0.46
CA ASP A 25 -17.66 -28.68 -1.52
C ASP A 25 -18.84 -29.34 -2.23
N GLU A 26 -19.06 -29.05 -3.51
CA GLU A 26 -19.89 -29.90 -4.36
C GLU A 26 -19.49 -29.82 -5.83
N GLN A 27 -19.66 -30.97 -6.48
CA GLN A 27 -19.17 -31.34 -7.80
C GLN A 27 -19.63 -30.35 -8.89
N ARG A 28 -18.73 -30.08 -9.84
CA ARG A 28 -19.08 -29.39 -11.09
C ARG A 28 -19.97 -30.28 -11.95
N GLU A 29 -21.28 -30.15 -11.78
CA GLU A 29 -22.24 -30.39 -12.86
C GLU A 29 -22.59 -29.02 -13.47
N ALA A 30 -22.39 -28.91 -14.79
CA ALA A 30 -22.78 -27.75 -15.56
C ALA A 30 -24.24 -27.94 -16.00
N ASP A 31 -25.16 -27.32 -15.26
CA ASP A 31 -26.54 -27.14 -15.70
C ASP A 31 -26.64 -25.84 -16.52
N CYS A 32 -26.92 -26.01 -17.81
CA CYS A 32 -27.41 -24.94 -18.68
C CYS A 32 -28.93 -24.82 -18.48
N ASP A 33 -29.42 -23.62 -18.16
CA ASP A 33 -30.85 -23.33 -18.06
C ASP A 33 -31.56 -23.37 -19.44
N PRO A 34 -32.87 -23.72 -19.49
CA PRO A 34 -33.56 -24.23 -20.66
C PRO A 34 -34.41 -23.16 -21.35
N VAL A 35 -33.82 -22.15 -21.99
CA VAL A 35 -34.58 -21.19 -22.80
C VAL A 35 -33.75 -20.61 -23.94
N SER A 36 -33.37 -21.46 -24.88
CA SER A 36 -33.21 -21.06 -26.28
C SER A 36 -33.21 -22.33 -27.13
N ASP A 37 -34.26 -22.47 -27.94
CA ASP A 37 -34.39 -23.46 -29.02
C ASP A 37 -33.08 -23.56 -29.80
N GLY A 38 -32.52 -24.77 -29.93
CA GLY A 38 -31.38 -25.00 -30.82
C GLY A 38 -30.31 -26.00 -30.38
N CYS A 39 -30.61 -26.92 -29.47
CA CYS A 39 -29.78 -28.10 -29.26
C CYS A 39 -30.68 -29.34 -29.21
N ASP A 40 -31.11 -29.80 -30.39
CA ASP A 40 -31.57 -31.17 -30.60
C ASP A 40 -30.42 -32.11 -30.28
N ARG A 41 -30.28 -32.43 -29.00
CA ARG A 41 -29.50 -33.55 -28.51
C ARG A 41 -30.27 -34.80 -28.94
N GLN A 42 -30.09 -35.18 -30.21
CA GLN A 42 -30.58 -36.44 -30.74
C GLN A 42 -30.13 -37.54 -29.77
N LYS A 43 -31.13 -38.20 -29.19
CA LYS A 43 -30.96 -39.52 -28.59
C LYS A 43 -30.16 -40.34 -29.58
N THR A 44 -28.95 -40.74 -29.21
CA THR A 44 -28.22 -41.74 -29.95
C THR A 44 -28.98 -43.04 -29.76
N ASP A 45 -29.93 -43.30 -30.67
CA ASP A 45 -30.48 -44.62 -30.89
C ASP A 45 -29.33 -45.48 -31.41
N ASP A 46 -28.68 -46.18 -30.48
CA ASP A 46 -27.75 -47.26 -30.76
C ASP A 46 -28.48 -48.39 -31.49
N ALA A 47 -28.44 -48.40 -32.83
CA ALA A 47 -28.50 -49.62 -33.68
C ALA A 47 -28.37 -49.40 -35.21
N LEU A 48 -28.08 -48.21 -35.74
CA LEU A 48 -27.98 -48.05 -37.21
C LEU A 48 -26.68 -48.65 -37.78
N ASN A 49 -26.81 -49.43 -38.85
CA ASN A 49 -25.67 -50.04 -39.54
C ASN A 49 -24.75 -48.92 -40.09
N ALA A 50 -23.45 -49.17 -40.21
CA ALA A 50 -22.48 -48.19 -40.68
C ALA A 50 -22.87 -47.58 -42.05
N HIS A 51 -23.57 -48.34 -42.89
CA HIS A 51 -24.12 -47.88 -44.16
C HIS A 51 -25.23 -46.84 -43.99
N GLU A 52 -26.18 -47.06 -43.09
CA GLU A 52 -27.31 -46.14 -42.84
C GLU A 52 -26.81 -44.82 -42.23
N ARG A 53 -25.77 -44.88 -41.39
CA ARG A 53 -25.11 -43.67 -40.87
C ARG A 53 -24.42 -42.88 -41.98
N HIS A 54 -23.75 -43.58 -42.89
CA HIS A 54 -23.09 -42.94 -44.04
C HIS A 54 -24.13 -42.32 -44.99
N GLU A 55 -25.25 -42.99 -45.24
CA GLU A 55 -26.33 -42.45 -46.05
C GLU A 55 -27.03 -41.25 -45.38
N GLY A 56 -27.20 -41.28 -44.06
CA GLY A 56 -27.69 -40.15 -43.28
C GLY A 56 -26.78 -38.93 -43.43
N LEU A 57 -25.47 -39.12 -43.21
CA LEU A 57 -24.48 -38.05 -43.34
C LEU A 57 -24.40 -37.48 -44.76
N LEU A 58 -24.51 -38.32 -45.80
CA LEU A 58 -24.57 -37.84 -47.18
C LEU A 58 -25.81 -36.99 -47.46
N ARG A 59 -26.96 -37.35 -46.88
CA ARG A 59 -28.20 -36.59 -47.03
C ARG A 59 -28.10 -35.22 -46.36
N GLU A 60 -27.55 -35.18 -45.15
CA GLU A 60 -27.29 -33.93 -44.43
C GLU A 60 -26.30 -33.04 -45.18
N LEU A 61 -25.22 -33.61 -45.72
CA LEU A 61 -24.27 -32.85 -46.54
C LEU A 61 -24.91 -32.31 -47.83
N GLN A 62 -25.82 -33.06 -48.46
CA GLN A 62 -26.55 -32.61 -49.63
C GLN A 62 -27.50 -31.46 -49.28
N GLU A 63 -28.23 -31.57 -48.17
CA GLU A 63 -29.13 -30.52 -47.69
C GLU A 63 -28.37 -29.24 -47.33
N LEU A 64 -27.22 -29.36 -46.66
CA LEU A 64 -26.32 -28.24 -46.37
C LEU A 64 -25.79 -27.57 -47.65
N ALA A 65 -25.43 -28.36 -48.66
CA ALA A 65 -24.96 -27.83 -49.94
C ALA A 65 -26.08 -27.08 -50.69
N GLU A 66 -27.31 -27.58 -50.66
CA GLU A 66 -28.47 -26.91 -51.25
C GLU A 66 -28.80 -25.62 -50.49
N HIS A 67 -28.81 -25.64 -49.16
CA HIS A 67 -29.06 -24.47 -48.32
C HIS A 67 -28.01 -23.37 -48.51
N GLU A 68 -26.72 -23.73 -48.63
CA GLU A 68 -25.66 -22.74 -48.89
C GLU A 68 -25.78 -22.13 -50.30
N LYS A 69 -26.14 -22.93 -51.30
CA LYS A 69 -26.39 -22.47 -52.66
C LYS A 69 -27.59 -21.50 -52.73
N ASP A 70 -28.67 -21.80 -52.03
CA ASP A 70 -29.84 -20.91 -51.95
C ASP A 70 -29.49 -19.58 -51.26
N ARG A 71 -28.68 -19.65 -50.19
CA ARG A 71 -28.16 -18.46 -49.52
C ARG A 71 -27.30 -17.61 -50.46
N GLU A 72 -26.39 -18.22 -51.21
CA GLU A 72 -25.56 -17.52 -52.21
C GLU A 72 -26.39 -16.92 -53.35
N SER A 73 -27.42 -17.64 -53.81
CA SER A 73 -28.35 -17.13 -54.83
C SER A 73 -29.12 -15.91 -54.34
N LYS A 74 -29.53 -15.90 -53.06
CA LYS A 74 -30.23 -14.76 -52.46
C LYS A 74 -29.32 -13.54 -52.36
N TYR A 75 -28.07 -13.71 -51.89
CA TYR A 75 -27.10 -12.62 -51.85
C TYR A 75 -26.75 -12.08 -53.24
N SER A 76 -26.67 -12.96 -54.25
CA SER A 76 -26.43 -12.53 -55.62
C SER A 76 -27.59 -11.69 -56.15
N ARG A 77 -28.83 -12.15 -55.96
CA ARG A 77 -30.02 -11.39 -56.34
C ARG A 77 -30.11 -10.04 -55.63
N GLU A 78 -29.83 -10.00 -54.34
CA GLU A 78 -29.87 -8.78 -53.53
C GLU A 78 -28.83 -7.77 -54.01
N ARG A 79 -27.61 -8.21 -54.32
CA ARG A 79 -26.58 -7.39 -54.96
C ARG A 79 -27.02 -6.86 -56.33
N ASP A 80 -27.61 -7.70 -57.17
CA ASP A 80 -28.08 -7.29 -58.50
C ASP A 80 -29.19 -6.23 -58.40
N ASP A 81 -30.10 -6.33 -57.40
CA ASP A 81 -31.13 -5.31 -57.14
C ASP A 81 -30.52 -3.97 -56.67
N TYR A 82 -29.46 -4.00 -55.84
CA TYR A 82 -28.74 -2.78 -55.46
C TYR A 82 -28.00 -2.14 -56.65
N GLU A 83 -27.37 -2.95 -57.52
CA GLU A 83 -26.68 -2.45 -58.72
C GLU A 83 -27.67 -1.90 -59.77
N LEU A 84 -28.88 -2.47 -59.82
CA LEU A 84 -29.96 -1.92 -60.64
C LEU A 84 -30.50 -0.60 -60.07
N ASN A 85 -30.64 -0.46 -58.74
CA ASN A 85 -31.15 0.78 -58.15
C ASN A 85 -30.27 2.01 -58.43
N ASP A 86 -28.95 1.83 -58.61
CA ASP A 86 -28.02 2.91 -58.96
C ASP A 86 -28.08 3.34 -60.45
N THR A 87 -28.83 2.61 -61.30
CA THR A 87 -28.92 2.87 -62.75
C THR A 87 -30.29 3.32 -63.26
N TRP A 88 -31.33 3.36 -62.42
CA TRP A 88 -32.70 3.78 -62.83
C TRP A 88 -33.06 5.23 -62.47
N GLU A 89 -32.12 6.06 -62.03
CA GLU A 89 -32.35 7.49 -61.75
C GLU A 89 -32.05 8.45 -62.92
N GLU A 90 -31.79 7.92 -64.13
CA GLU A 90 -31.66 8.75 -65.34
C GLU A 90 -32.67 8.29 -66.40
N GLU A 91 -33.91 8.79 -66.33
CA GLU A 91 -34.78 9.13 -67.48
C GLU A 91 -36.21 9.42 -66.99
N GLU A 92 -36.48 10.67 -66.60
CA GLU A 92 -37.78 11.31 -66.86
C GLU A 92 -37.50 12.76 -67.33
N GLU A 93 -37.49 12.94 -68.66
CA GLU A 93 -37.75 14.23 -69.30
C GLU A 93 -39.25 14.51 -69.15
N ASP A 94 -39.62 15.56 -68.42
CA ASP A 94 -40.90 16.22 -68.63
C ASP A 94 -40.72 17.75 -68.51
N ASP A 95 -41.09 18.42 -69.59
CA ASP A 95 -40.99 19.86 -69.84
C ASP A 95 -41.95 20.64 -68.93
N GLU A 96 -41.44 21.52 -68.05
CA GLU A 96 -42.20 22.68 -67.58
C GLU A 96 -41.28 23.93 -67.51
N ASP A 97 -41.37 24.75 -68.56
CA ASP A 97 -40.96 26.16 -68.57
C ASP A 97 -41.78 26.93 -67.51
N GLU A 98 -41.18 27.34 -66.38
CA GLU A 98 -41.69 28.46 -65.56
C GLU A 98 -40.58 29.07 -64.64
N ASP A 99 -40.24 30.34 -64.92
CA ASP A 99 -39.61 31.38 -64.06
C ASP A 99 -38.11 31.35 -63.68
N GLU A 100 -37.25 31.78 -64.63
CA GLU A 100 -35.81 32.08 -64.49
C GLU A 100 -35.48 33.37 -63.68
N GLU A 101 -36.36 33.84 -62.78
CA GLU A 101 -36.08 34.98 -61.89
C GLU A 101 -36.19 34.66 -60.38
N GLY A 102 -36.67 33.47 -60.02
CA GLY A 102 -36.78 33.00 -58.63
C GLY A 102 -35.56 32.26 -58.10
N ALA A 103 -34.85 31.51 -58.95
CA ALA A 103 -33.71 30.67 -58.57
C ALA A 103 -32.53 31.48 -57.99
N THR A 104 -32.22 32.64 -58.58
CA THR A 104 -31.08 33.48 -58.16
C THR A 104 -31.26 34.17 -56.81
N LYS A 105 -32.48 34.25 -56.26
CA LYS A 105 -32.71 34.76 -54.90
C LYS A 105 -32.44 33.70 -53.86
N ASN A 106 -32.93 32.47 -54.09
CA ASN A 106 -32.76 31.35 -53.17
C ASN A 106 -31.29 30.93 -53.03
N GLU A 107 -30.48 31.01 -54.10
CA GLU A 107 -29.03 30.75 -54.03
C GLU A 107 -28.28 31.80 -53.20
N ARG A 108 -28.65 33.08 -53.30
CA ARG A 108 -28.03 34.15 -52.48
C ARG A 108 -28.37 34.00 -51.01
N ASP A 109 -29.61 33.59 -50.70
CA ASP A 109 -30.05 33.35 -49.33
C ASP A 109 -29.33 32.13 -48.73
N LEU A 110 -29.02 31.11 -49.54
CA LEU A 110 -28.24 29.94 -49.12
C LEU A 110 -26.77 30.29 -48.81
N ASP A 111 -26.14 31.12 -49.65
CA ASP A 111 -24.78 31.61 -49.44
C ASP A 111 -24.66 32.47 -48.17
N GLU A 112 -25.68 33.29 -47.87
CA GLU A 112 -25.72 34.10 -46.66
C GLU A 112 -25.83 33.22 -45.40
N LEU A 113 -26.69 32.20 -45.42
CA LEU A 113 -26.81 31.22 -44.33
C LEU A 113 -25.52 30.43 -44.11
N LEU A 114 -24.87 29.99 -45.20
CA LEU A 114 -23.59 29.28 -45.12
C LEU A 114 -22.50 30.16 -44.49
N GLN A 115 -22.45 31.45 -44.84
CA GLN A 115 -21.51 32.39 -44.21
C GLN A 115 -21.82 32.63 -42.73
N GLU A 116 -23.09 32.66 -42.35
CA GLU A 116 -23.48 32.76 -40.94
C GLU A 116 -23.09 31.51 -40.15
N GLU A 117 -23.25 30.31 -40.71
CA GLU A 117 -22.82 29.05 -40.09
C GLU A 117 -21.30 28.97 -39.93
N ILE A 118 -20.53 29.40 -40.94
CA ILE A 118 -19.07 29.48 -40.86
C ILE A 118 -18.65 30.48 -39.77
N LYS A 119 -19.30 31.65 -39.68
CA LYS A 119 -19.00 32.63 -38.61
C LYS A 119 -19.38 32.09 -37.22
N ALA A 120 -20.52 31.41 -37.11
CA ALA A 120 -20.98 30.83 -35.85
C ALA A 120 -20.02 29.75 -35.35
N THR A 121 -19.59 28.85 -36.23
CA THR A 121 -18.60 27.81 -35.90
C THR A 121 -17.23 28.40 -35.55
N GLU A 122 -16.79 29.48 -36.22
CA GLU A 122 -15.55 30.15 -35.86
C GLU A 122 -15.62 30.89 -34.52
N ILE A 123 -16.78 31.49 -34.18
CA ILE A 123 -17.02 32.08 -32.86
C ILE A 123 -17.02 30.98 -31.78
N GLN A 124 -17.66 29.84 -32.04
CA GLN A 124 -17.67 28.71 -31.12
C GLN A 124 -16.25 28.18 -30.87
N ARG A 125 -15.44 28.01 -31.92
CA ARG A 125 -14.03 27.60 -31.80
C ARG A 125 -13.22 28.56 -30.91
N LYS A 126 -13.42 29.88 -31.05
CA LYS A 126 -12.76 30.88 -30.20
C LYS A 126 -13.19 30.78 -28.74
N GLN A 127 -14.49 30.54 -28.49
CA GLN A 127 -14.99 30.34 -27.13
C GLN A 127 -14.43 29.08 -26.49
N ASP A 128 -14.29 27.99 -27.26
CA ASP A 128 -13.71 26.73 -26.79
C ASP A 128 -12.20 26.90 -26.48
N GLU A 129 -11.46 27.65 -27.31
CA GLU A 129 -10.06 28.02 -27.06
C GLU A 129 -9.89 28.85 -25.78
N GLU A 130 -10.72 29.90 -25.60
CA GLU A 130 -10.71 30.71 -24.38
C GLU A 130 -11.07 29.89 -23.12
N LEU A 131 -12.03 28.97 -23.25
CA LEU A 131 -12.40 28.07 -22.15
C LEU A 131 -11.27 27.11 -21.79
N GLU A 132 -10.55 26.59 -22.78
CA GLU A 132 -9.39 25.72 -22.57
C GLU A 132 -8.26 26.47 -21.84
N GLU A 133 -7.97 27.71 -22.24
CA GLU A 133 -6.97 28.56 -21.57
C GLU A 133 -7.33 28.81 -20.11
N LEU A 134 -8.59 29.19 -19.83
CA LEU A 134 -9.08 29.39 -18.47
C LEU A 134 -8.98 28.11 -17.63
N LEU A 135 -9.32 26.97 -18.21
CA LEU A 135 -9.25 25.68 -17.53
C LEU A 135 -7.80 25.28 -17.21
N LYS A 136 -6.85 25.60 -18.10
CA LYS A 136 -5.42 25.42 -17.86
C LYS A 136 -4.92 26.33 -16.74
N GLU A 137 -5.26 27.61 -16.75
CA GLU A 137 -4.88 28.55 -15.70
C GLU A 137 -5.43 28.13 -14.32
N LEU A 138 -6.67 27.63 -14.26
CA LEU A 138 -7.29 27.12 -13.04
C LEU A 138 -6.55 25.90 -12.49
N LYS A 139 -6.15 24.97 -13.36
CA LYS A 139 -5.35 23.79 -12.99
C LYS A 139 -3.98 24.20 -12.46
N GLU A 140 -3.30 25.14 -13.13
CA GLU A 140 -2.00 25.66 -12.71
C GLU A 140 -2.09 26.35 -11.35
N LYS A 141 -3.10 27.22 -11.11
CA LYS A 141 -3.33 27.85 -9.80
C LYS A 141 -3.62 26.83 -8.70
N GLN A 142 -4.37 25.77 -8.99
CA GLN A 142 -4.57 24.70 -8.01
C GLN A 142 -3.28 23.96 -7.68
N LEU A 143 -2.43 23.70 -8.68
CA LEU A 143 -1.14 23.06 -8.48
C LEU A 143 -0.21 23.95 -7.65
N GLU A 144 -0.12 25.24 -7.96
CA GLU A 144 0.68 26.22 -7.21
C GLU A 144 0.20 26.33 -5.76
N LYS A 145 -1.12 26.36 -5.54
CA LYS A 145 -1.70 26.36 -4.18
C LYS A 145 -1.36 25.08 -3.40
N LYS A 146 -1.30 23.93 -4.08
CA LYS A 146 -0.86 22.67 -3.44
C LYS A 146 0.62 22.71 -3.08
N ARG A 147 1.47 23.22 -3.97
CA ARG A 147 2.92 23.36 -3.74
C ARG A 147 3.22 24.30 -2.57
N THR A 148 2.63 25.50 -2.58
CA THR A 148 2.80 26.49 -1.50
C THR A 148 2.31 25.96 -0.14
N LYS A 149 1.21 25.19 -0.12
CA LYS A 149 0.75 24.52 1.09
C LYS A 149 1.77 23.47 1.59
N SER A 150 2.28 22.61 0.71
CA SER A 150 3.31 21.62 1.06
C SER A 150 4.55 22.28 1.63
N GLU A 151 5.07 23.31 0.96
CA GLU A 151 6.24 24.06 1.42
C GLU A 151 6.00 24.74 2.78
N GLN A 152 4.79 25.25 3.02
CA GLN A 152 4.45 25.85 4.30
C GLN A 152 4.41 24.80 5.42
N ASP A 153 3.89 23.61 5.14
CA ASP A 153 3.83 22.52 6.12
C ASP A 153 5.22 21.94 6.38
N GLU A 154 6.07 21.79 5.36
CA GLU A 154 7.49 21.44 5.51
C GLU A 154 8.25 22.43 6.41
N ARG A 155 8.07 23.74 6.20
CA ARG A 155 8.69 24.78 7.05
C ARG A 155 8.21 24.72 8.49
N LYS A 156 6.92 24.40 8.73
CA LYS A 156 6.41 24.22 10.10
C LYS A 156 7.07 23.01 10.77
N ASN A 157 7.15 21.90 10.05
CA ASN A 157 7.77 20.68 10.56
C ASN A 157 9.27 20.89 10.84
N GLU A 158 9.99 21.61 9.97
CA GLU A 158 11.39 21.95 10.18
C GLU A 158 11.60 22.82 11.43
N LEU A 159 10.74 23.82 11.65
CA LEU A 159 10.79 24.65 12.85
C LEU A 159 10.51 23.84 14.12
N GLU A 160 9.53 22.95 14.08
CA GLU A 160 9.20 22.05 15.20
C GLU A 160 10.38 21.12 15.52
N LEU A 161 10.98 20.49 14.51
CA LEU A 161 12.17 19.66 14.66
C LEU A 161 13.36 20.44 15.22
N MET A 162 13.58 21.69 14.80
CA MET A 162 14.65 22.52 15.36
C MET A 162 14.44 22.84 16.84
N LEU A 163 13.20 23.13 17.25
CA LEU A 163 12.87 23.39 18.65
C LEU A 163 13.02 22.13 19.51
N GLU A 164 12.57 20.98 19.01
CA GLU A 164 12.74 19.70 19.70
C GLU A 164 14.21 19.32 19.80
N LYS A 165 14.98 19.48 18.73
CA LYS A 165 16.43 19.27 18.73
C LYS A 165 17.12 20.16 19.76
N GLU A 166 16.76 21.44 19.87
CA GLU A 166 17.32 22.33 20.88
C GLU A 166 17.00 21.87 22.30
N LYS A 167 15.76 21.40 22.52
CA LYS A 167 15.34 20.83 23.81
C LYS A 167 16.16 19.59 24.17
N VAL A 168 16.29 18.64 23.23
CA VAL A 168 17.09 17.42 23.41
C VAL A 168 18.56 17.74 23.64
N GLU A 169 19.12 18.72 22.93
CA GLU A 169 20.52 19.15 23.13
C GLU A 169 20.74 19.72 24.53
N LYS A 170 19.78 20.49 25.05
CA LYS A 170 19.82 21.00 26.44
C LYS A 170 19.75 19.87 27.46
N GLU A 171 18.84 18.92 27.27
CA GLU A 171 18.70 17.75 28.15
C GLU A 171 19.98 16.88 28.12
N LEU A 172 20.54 16.60 26.95
CA LEU A 172 21.81 15.90 26.80
C LEU A 172 22.96 16.64 27.48
N LYS A 173 23.01 17.97 27.38
CA LYS A 173 24.03 18.78 28.05
C LYS A 173 23.88 18.72 29.56
N GLN A 174 22.66 18.69 30.08
CA GLN A 174 22.38 18.54 31.50
C GLN A 174 22.80 17.15 32.00
N LEU A 175 22.39 16.08 31.32
CA LEU A 175 22.81 14.71 31.66
C LEU A 175 24.34 14.55 31.62
N ARG A 176 25.01 15.12 30.61
CA ARG A 176 26.46 15.10 30.52
C ARG A 176 27.14 15.91 31.64
N ALA A 177 26.48 16.92 32.21
CA ALA A 177 26.99 17.67 33.35
C ALA A 177 26.76 16.91 34.67
N GLU A 178 25.60 16.31 34.85
CA GLU A 178 25.27 15.44 35.99
C GLU A 178 26.25 14.26 36.06
N GLN A 179 26.46 13.54 34.95
CA GLN A 179 27.45 12.45 34.88
C GLN A 179 28.84 12.89 35.34
N LYS A 180 29.33 14.07 34.90
CA LYS A 180 30.64 14.60 35.31
C LYS A 180 30.68 14.95 36.81
N ASN A 181 29.59 15.48 37.34
CA ASN A 181 29.48 15.79 38.76
C ASN A 181 29.45 14.53 39.61
N ASP A 182 28.77 13.47 39.15
CA ASP A 182 28.71 12.18 39.83
C ASP A 182 30.07 11.47 39.82
N THR A 183 30.78 11.44 38.68
CA THR A 183 32.13 10.85 38.61
C THR A 183 33.12 11.62 39.48
N ALA A 184 33.03 12.96 39.50
CA ALA A 184 33.87 13.80 40.35
C ALA A 184 33.49 13.66 41.85
N GLY A 185 32.21 13.51 42.15
CA GLY A 185 31.69 13.25 43.50
C GLY A 185 32.19 11.92 44.04
N TRP A 186 32.06 10.84 43.26
CA TRP A 186 32.60 9.51 43.57
C TRP A 186 34.10 9.58 43.84
N SER A 187 34.87 10.23 42.97
CA SER A 187 36.33 10.33 43.10
C SER A 187 36.74 11.05 44.39
N ARG A 188 36.05 12.15 44.74
CA ARG A 188 36.30 12.89 45.99
C ARG A 188 35.88 12.13 47.24
N GLN A 189 34.83 11.33 47.14
CA GLN A 189 34.37 10.49 48.25
C GLN A 189 35.38 9.39 48.52
N LYS A 190 35.86 8.72 47.47
CA LYS A 190 36.90 7.69 47.57
C LYS A 190 38.20 8.23 48.17
N GLU A 191 38.67 9.41 47.77
CA GLU A 191 39.87 10.03 48.35
C GLU A 191 39.71 10.33 49.86
N LYS A 192 38.50 10.72 50.30
CA LYS A 192 38.24 10.97 51.72
C LYS A 192 38.25 9.67 52.54
N GLU A 193 37.71 8.60 51.98
CA GLU A 193 37.68 7.28 52.60
C GLU A 193 39.10 6.72 52.76
N GLU A 194 39.91 6.74 51.70
CA GLU A 194 41.33 6.33 51.75
C GLU A 194 42.11 7.12 52.82
N LYS A 195 41.93 8.45 52.90
CA LYS A 195 42.58 9.25 53.95
C LYS A 195 42.07 8.93 55.35
N GLN A 196 40.81 8.55 55.50
CA GLN A 196 40.26 8.15 56.80
C GLN A 196 40.81 6.79 57.23
N GLU A 197 41.02 5.86 56.29
CA GLU A 197 41.68 4.57 56.53
C GLU A 197 43.16 4.74 56.89
N GLU A 198 43.93 5.56 56.16
CA GLU A 198 45.32 5.88 56.50
C GLU A 198 45.44 6.45 57.92
N LEU A 199 44.49 7.32 58.31
CA LEU A 199 44.44 7.90 59.64
C LEU A 199 44.18 6.83 60.71
N GLN A 200 43.25 5.90 60.45
CA GLN A 200 42.98 4.77 61.36
C GLN A 200 44.17 3.83 61.46
N GLU A 201 44.87 3.55 60.36
CA GLU A 201 46.06 2.71 60.38
C GLU A 201 47.19 3.36 61.17
N LEU A 202 47.38 4.67 61.04
CA LEU A 202 48.33 5.45 61.84
C LEU A 202 47.98 5.40 63.33
N VAL A 203 46.70 5.57 63.70
CA VAL A 203 46.25 5.44 65.09
C VAL A 203 46.53 4.02 65.62
N ARG A 204 46.20 2.99 64.85
CA ARG A 204 46.48 1.58 65.19
C ARG A 204 47.98 1.29 65.30
N LYS A 205 48.81 1.98 64.52
CA LYS A 205 50.27 1.89 64.60
C LYS A 205 50.81 2.59 65.85
N MET A 206 50.26 3.75 66.22
CA MET A 206 50.60 4.39 67.48
C MET A 206 50.14 3.58 68.68
N GLU A 207 48.96 2.96 68.63
CA GLU A 207 48.46 2.05 69.67
C GLU A 207 49.38 0.84 69.83
N ARG A 208 49.83 0.21 68.73
CA ARG A 208 50.84 -0.87 68.76
C ARG A 208 52.17 -0.42 69.35
N VAL A 209 52.67 0.76 68.97
CA VAL A 209 53.92 1.31 69.56
C VAL A 209 53.75 1.61 71.05
N GLN A 210 52.57 2.10 71.46
CA GLN A 210 52.22 2.36 72.85
C GLN A 210 52.05 1.06 73.67
N GLU A 211 51.55 -0.01 73.04
CA GLU A 211 51.46 -1.35 73.63
C GLU A 211 52.85 -2.02 73.72
N GLU A 212 53.74 -1.78 72.75
CA GLU A 212 55.15 -2.22 72.81
C GLU A 212 55.98 -1.43 73.85
N GLU A 213 55.58 -0.21 74.22
CA GLU A 213 56.16 0.56 75.34
C GLU A 213 55.62 0.17 76.73
N SER A 214 54.65 -0.75 76.83
CA SER A 214 54.16 -1.31 78.09
C SER A 214 54.49 -2.80 78.20
N PRO A 215 55.39 -3.25 79.11
CA PRO A 215 55.73 -4.66 79.22
C PRO A 215 54.63 -5.39 79.99
N GLY A 216 53.77 -6.14 79.30
CA GLY A 216 52.74 -6.89 80.00
C GLY A 216 51.87 -7.83 79.16
N THR A 217 52.38 -9.03 78.86
CA THR A 217 51.63 -10.29 78.68
C THR A 217 50.44 -10.30 77.71
N LYS A 218 50.59 -11.02 76.58
CA LYS A 218 49.72 -12.14 76.13
C LYS A 218 50.10 -12.61 74.71
N VAL A 219 51.10 -13.48 74.63
CA VAL A 219 51.32 -14.35 73.46
C VAL A 219 50.79 -15.72 73.85
N LYS A 220 49.55 -16.05 73.47
CA LYS A 220 48.99 -17.42 73.36
C LYS A 220 47.46 -17.33 73.21
N GLU A 221 46.96 -16.98 72.03
CA GLU A 221 45.62 -17.40 71.59
C GLU A 221 45.38 -17.23 70.08
N GLN A 222 46.20 -16.44 69.38
CA GLN A 222 46.00 -16.15 67.94
C GLN A 222 46.38 -17.27 66.95
N LYS A 223 46.58 -18.51 67.38
CA LYS A 223 46.96 -19.62 66.48
C LYS A 223 45.83 -20.63 66.20
N ARG A 224 44.60 -20.34 66.62
CA ARG A 224 43.43 -21.20 66.34
C ARG A 224 42.31 -20.54 65.52
N GLU A 225 42.38 -19.25 65.24
CA GLU A 225 41.36 -18.56 64.43
C GLU A 225 41.76 -18.40 62.95
N MET A 226 43.05 -18.55 62.62
CA MET A 226 43.60 -18.42 61.26
C MET A 226 43.25 -19.61 60.33
N GLU A 227 42.51 -20.61 60.82
CA GLU A 227 42.08 -21.77 60.01
C GLU A 227 40.63 -21.63 59.53
N ASN A 228 39.77 -20.83 60.19
CA ASN A 228 38.36 -20.69 59.82
C ASN A 228 38.08 -19.55 58.82
N ALA A 229 38.96 -18.56 58.70
CA ALA A 229 38.76 -17.46 57.74
C ALA A 229 39.10 -17.83 56.29
N SER A 230 39.81 -18.94 56.07
CA SER A 230 40.25 -19.36 54.73
C SER A 230 39.17 -20.10 53.95
N ASP A 231 38.28 -20.85 54.63
CA ASP A 231 37.25 -21.65 53.97
C ASP A 231 35.96 -20.86 53.65
N GLU A 232 35.74 -19.72 54.33
CA GLU A 232 34.56 -18.88 54.11
C GLU A 232 34.74 -17.93 52.90
N ALA A 233 35.98 -17.55 52.58
CA ALA A 233 36.29 -16.73 51.42
C ALA A 233 36.06 -17.48 50.09
N THR A 234 36.32 -18.79 50.03
CA THR A 234 36.15 -19.57 48.79
C THR A 234 34.68 -19.80 48.43
N ARG A 235 33.78 -19.86 49.43
CA ARG A 235 32.33 -19.97 49.18
C ARG A 235 31.69 -18.70 48.62
N GLN A 236 32.32 -17.55 48.82
CA GLN A 236 31.82 -16.28 48.30
C GLN A 236 32.09 -16.13 46.80
N PHE A 237 33.21 -16.68 46.32
CA PHE A 237 33.54 -16.71 44.88
C PHE A 237 32.69 -17.72 44.08
N GLU A 238 32.28 -18.85 44.67
CA GLU A 238 31.37 -19.79 43.99
C GLU A 238 29.94 -19.23 43.86
N ARG A 239 29.51 -18.34 44.76
CA ARG A 239 28.15 -17.77 44.74
C ARG A 239 27.98 -16.61 43.76
N ASP A 240 29.02 -15.81 43.56
CA ASP A 240 28.99 -14.67 42.62
C ASP A 240 29.25 -15.10 41.17
N GLY A 241 29.79 -16.31 40.93
CA GLY A 241 30.03 -16.85 39.59
C GLY A 241 28.80 -17.44 38.88
N GLU A 242 27.81 -17.94 39.62
CA GLU A 242 26.59 -18.53 39.06
C GLU A 242 25.54 -17.47 38.67
N GLY A 243 25.60 -16.27 39.23
CA GLY A 243 24.64 -15.18 38.94
C GLY A 243 24.91 -14.41 37.65
N GLU A 244 26.18 -14.30 37.22
CA GLU A 244 26.55 -13.56 36.00
C GLU A 244 26.32 -14.35 34.69
N GLU A 245 26.16 -15.68 34.77
CA GLU A 245 25.89 -16.54 33.60
C GLU A 245 24.39 -16.61 33.25
N GLU A 246 23.48 -16.37 34.19
CA GLU A 246 22.03 -16.32 33.95
C GLU A 246 21.57 -14.98 33.36
N GLU A 247 22.17 -13.84 33.77
CA GLU A 247 21.83 -12.52 33.21
C GLU A 247 22.23 -12.39 31.72
N ARG A 248 23.35 -12.99 31.30
CA ARG A 248 23.78 -12.97 29.89
C ARG A 248 22.91 -13.85 28.99
N GLN A 249 22.32 -14.92 29.51
CA GLN A 249 21.40 -15.78 28.74
C GLN A 249 20.06 -15.09 28.49
N HIS A 250 19.61 -14.23 29.42
CA HIS A 250 18.34 -13.52 29.28
C HIS A 250 18.42 -12.36 28.27
N GLU A 251 19.56 -11.66 28.18
CA GLU A 251 19.76 -10.61 27.17
C GLU A 251 19.89 -11.17 25.75
N GLU A 252 20.50 -12.35 25.56
CA GLU A 252 20.61 -12.99 24.24
C GLU A 252 19.25 -13.53 23.72
N GLU A 253 18.38 -14.03 24.60
CA GLU A 253 17.04 -14.49 24.21
C GLU A 253 16.13 -13.33 23.77
N ASP A 254 16.23 -12.16 24.41
CA ASP A 254 15.43 -10.98 24.07
C ASP A 254 15.84 -10.36 22.71
N GLU A 255 17.14 -10.39 22.36
CA GLU A 255 17.64 -9.92 21.05
C GLU A 255 17.16 -10.83 19.90
N ASP A 256 17.13 -12.15 20.12
CA ASP A 256 16.66 -13.12 19.12
C ASP A 256 15.15 -13.01 18.85
N GLU A 257 14.34 -12.68 19.88
CA GLU A 257 12.91 -12.44 19.71
C GLU A 257 12.61 -11.18 18.87
N GLU A 258 13.34 -10.09 19.09
CA GLU A 258 13.20 -8.86 18.30
C GLU A 258 13.59 -9.08 16.82
N LEU A 259 14.65 -9.86 16.58
CA LEU A 259 15.07 -10.26 15.24
C LEU A 259 13.99 -11.08 14.51
N LEU A 260 13.30 -11.98 15.21
CA LEU A 260 12.21 -12.79 14.64
C LEU A 260 10.99 -11.92 14.26
N GLU A 261 10.67 -10.91 15.07
CA GLU A 261 9.57 -9.98 14.78
C GLU A 261 9.87 -9.14 13.52
N ILE A 262 11.09 -8.61 13.41
CA ILE A 262 11.54 -7.88 12.22
C ILE A 262 11.51 -8.77 10.97
N GLU A 263 11.92 -10.04 11.09
CA GLU A 263 11.88 -10.98 9.95
C GLU A 263 10.44 -11.26 9.49
N ALA A 264 9.50 -11.41 10.43
CA ALA A 264 8.09 -11.62 10.11
C ALA A 264 7.48 -10.40 9.39
N GLU A 265 7.82 -9.18 9.80
CA GLU A 265 7.39 -7.96 9.12
C GLU A 265 7.95 -7.87 7.69
N LEU A 266 9.23 -8.20 7.49
CA LEU A 266 9.85 -8.21 6.16
C LEU A 266 9.17 -9.22 5.22
N ARG A 267 8.82 -10.41 5.72
CA ARG A 267 8.06 -11.40 4.93
C ARG A 267 6.67 -10.89 4.55
N LYS A 268 5.99 -10.18 5.46
CA LYS A 268 4.68 -9.58 5.21
C LYS A 268 4.74 -8.48 4.14
N VAL A 269 5.73 -7.59 4.23
CA VAL A 269 5.97 -6.55 3.22
C VAL A 269 6.31 -7.16 1.86
N ALA A 270 7.15 -8.20 1.84
CA ALA A 270 7.49 -8.91 0.61
C ALA A 270 6.25 -9.56 -0.05
N ALA A 271 5.35 -10.15 0.74
CA ALA A 271 4.09 -10.70 0.23
C ALA A 271 3.19 -9.62 -0.38
N GLN A 272 3.04 -8.47 0.30
CA GLN A 272 2.28 -7.33 -0.22
C GLN A 272 2.87 -6.77 -1.53
N LEU A 273 4.21 -6.71 -1.63
CA LEU A 273 4.88 -6.32 -2.88
C LEU A 273 4.68 -7.34 -3.99
N HIS A 274 4.64 -8.64 -3.67
CA HIS A 274 4.34 -9.68 -4.64
C HIS A 274 2.89 -9.64 -5.15
N GLU A 275 1.93 -9.30 -4.29
CA GLU A 275 0.53 -9.08 -4.68
C GLU A 275 0.38 -7.87 -5.62
N LEU A 276 1.03 -6.75 -5.28
CA LEU A 276 1.03 -5.54 -6.12
C LEU A 276 1.70 -5.74 -7.48
N ARG A 277 2.60 -6.74 -7.61
CA ARG A 277 3.30 -7.05 -8.87
C ARG A 277 2.56 -8.08 -9.72
N ARG A 278 1.53 -8.74 -9.18
CA ARG A 278 0.78 -9.81 -9.85
C ARG A 278 -0.65 -9.38 -10.24
N GLY A 279 -1.14 -8.26 -9.71
CA GLY A 279 -2.28 -7.50 -10.26
C GLY A 279 -1.83 -6.52 -11.32
#